data_AF-A0A9Q3IXU6-F1
#
_entry.id   AF-A0A9Q3IXU6-F1
#
_cell.length_a   1.000
_cell.length_b   1.000
_cell.length_c   1.000
_cell.angle_alpha   90.00
_cell.angle_beta   90.00
_cell.angle_gamma   90.00
#
_symmetry.space_group_name_H-M   'P 1'
#
loop_
_entity.id
_entity.type
_entity.pdbx_description
1 polymer ?
#
loop_
_entity_poly.entity_id
_entity_poly.type
_entity_poly.pdbx_seq_one_letter_code
_entity_poly.pdbx_strand_id
1 'polypeptide(L)'
;MKDCKDTSLSLKLDETWKKAYDEERFHLLDGILYHTNKHTCVMALTDRTLISTILHEFHDSFSAGHLSEDRTLKRVKTCSWWPNWKKYVAEYCQTCDRCQNANRDKGKKFGIMIQIQEPRSL
;
A
#
# COMPACT_ATOMS: atom_id res chain seq x y z
N MET A 1 26.27 -15.17 -4.97
CA MET A 1 26.15 -14.02 -4.04
C MET A 1 26.38 -14.55 -2.65
N LYS A 2 27.23 -13.92 -1.84
CA LYS A 2 27.51 -14.39 -0.48
C LYS A 2 26.36 -13.98 0.43
N ASP A 3 25.57 -14.95 0.85
CA ASP A 3 24.56 -14.81 1.89
C ASP A 3 25.27 -14.48 3.20
N CYS A 4 25.25 -13.21 3.59
CA CYS A 4 25.74 -12.80 4.89
C CYS A 4 24.52 -12.41 5.73
N LYS A 5 24.01 -13.38 6.50
CA LYS A 5 23.12 -13.07 7.62
C LYS A 5 23.93 -12.19 8.58
N ASP A 6 23.68 -10.88 8.53
CA ASP A 6 24.29 -9.98 9.50
C ASP A 6 23.63 -10.23 10.86
N THR A 7 24.31 -11.01 11.68
CA THR A 7 23.80 -11.43 13.00
C THR A 7 23.72 -10.23 13.97
N SER A 8 24.36 -9.10 13.64
CA SER A 8 24.26 -7.87 14.43
C SER A 8 22.96 -7.10 14.19
N LEU A 9 22.35 -7.27 13.00
CA LEU A 9 21.06 -6.69 12.64
C LEU A 9 19.92 -7.40 13.39
N SER A 10 19.92 -8.74 13.45
CA SER A 10 18.85 -9.51 14.10
C SER A 10 18.67 -9.22 15.60
N LEU A 11 19.76 -8.86 16.29
CA LEU A 11 19.74 -8.54 17.72
C LEU A 11 19.10 -7.18 18.02
N LYS A 12 19.02 -6.28 17.03
CA LYS A 12 18.42 -4.93 17.16
C LYS A 12 16.99 -4.87 16.63
N LEU A 13 16.52 -5.93 15.99
CA LEU A 13 15.19 -6.00 15.41
C LEU A 13 14.13 -6.27 16.49
N ASP A 14 13.01 -5.57 16.38
CA ASP A 14 11.80 -5.82 17.18
C ASP A 14 11.26 -7.24 16.91
N GLU A 15 10.47 -7.81 17.83
CA GLU A 15 9.96 -9.20 17.72
C GLU A 15 9.22 -9.45 16.39
N THR A 16 8.51 -8.43 15.91
CA THR A 16 7.78 -8.45 14.64
C THR A 16 8.70 -8.68 13.43
N TRP A 17 9.93 -8.17 13.51
CA TRP A 17 10.96 -8.33 12.49
C TRP A 17 11.73 -9.64 12.65
N LYS A 18 11.98 -10.08 13.89
CA LYS A 18 12.69 -11.33 14.19
C LYS A 18 12.03 -12.53 13.52
N LYS A 19 10.70 -12.68 13.65
CA LYS A 19 9.98 -13.79 13.01
C LYS A 19 10.20 -13.85 11.50
N ALA A 20 10.12 -12.72 10.82
CA ALA A 20 10.36 -12.68 9.38
C ALA A 20 11.83 -12.97 9.06
N TYR A 21 12.75 -12.44 9.88
CA TYR A 21 14.21 -12.60 9.71
C TYR A 21 14.65 -14.06 9.86
N ASP A 22 14.08 -14.76 10.83
CA ASP A 22 14.38 -16.16 11.15
C ASP A 22 13.94 -17.12 10.04
N GLU A 23 12.98 -16.74 9.19
CA GLU A 23 12.57 -17.50 8.01
C GLU A 23 13.56 -17.40 6.82
N GLU A 24 14.76 -16.84 7.03
CA GLU A 24 15.81 -16.62 6.02
C GLU A 24 15.38 -15.78 4.81
N ARG A 25 14.36 -14.93 5.01
CA ARG A 25 13.74 -14.18 3.92
C ARG A 25 14.44 -12.85 3.62
N PHE A 26 15.67 -12.65 4.06
CA PHE A 26 16.34 -11.35 3.94
C PHE A 26 17.74 -11.46 3.35
N HIS A 27 18.05 -10.49 2.48
CA HIS A 27 19.37 -10.33 1.89
C HIS A 27 19.81 -8.87 2.03
N LEU A 28 21.06 -8.65 2.45
CA LEU A 28 21.67 -7.33 2.47
C LEU A 28 22.50 -7.14 1.20
N LEU A 29 22.19 -6.14 0.39
CA LEU A 29 22.91 -5.80 -0.83
C LEU A 29 23.18 -4.29 -0.84
N ASP A 30 24.45 -3.91 -0.94
CA ASP A 30 24.90 -2.50 -0.97
C ASP A 30 24.34 -1.64 0.18
N GLY A 31 24.19 -2.24 1.37
CA GLY A 31 23.62 -1.58 2.55
C GLY A 31 22.09 -1.49 2.55
N ILE A 32 21.41 -2.04 1.54
CA ILE A 32 19.95 -2.08 1.43
C ILE A 32 19.46 -3.48 1.80
N LEU A 33 18.46 -3.54 2.68
CA LEU A 33 17.83 -4.78 3.08
C LEU A 33 16.73 -5.15 2.09
N TYR A 34 16.75 -6.37 1.58
CA TYR A 34 15.73 -6.92 0.70
C TYR A 34 15.00 -8.06 1.41
N HIS A 35 13.69 -8.11 1.25
CA HIS A 35 12.84 -9.21 1.69
C HIS A 35 12.41 -10.05 0.48
N THR A 36 12.67 -11.36 0.55
CA THR A 36 12.35 -12.33 -0.50
C THR A 36 11.30 -13.33 -0.01
N ASN A 37 10.33 -13.64 -0.86
CA ASN A 37 9.46 -14.80 -0.71
C ASN A 37 9.41 -15.60 -2.02
N LYS A 38 8.55 -16.61 -2.11
CA LYS A 38 8.41 -17.47 -3.31
C LYS A 38 8.15 -16.71 -4.63
N HIS A 39 7.65 -15.47 -4.59
CA HIS A 39 7.17 -14.73 -5.75
C HIS A 39 7.72 -13.31 -5.88
N THR A 40 8.35 -12.76 -4.84
CA THR A 40 8.79 -11.35 -4.82
C THR A 40 10.13 -11.20 -4.11
N CYS A 41 10.98 -10.31 -4.62
CA CYS A 41 12.15 -9.77 -3.93
C CYS A 41 11.98 -8.24 -3.92
N VAL A 42 11.81 -7.65 -2.74
CA VAL A 42 11.42 -6.24 -2.57
C VAL A 42 12.20 -5.58 -1.44
N MET A 43 12.28 -4.26 -1.42
CA MET A 43 13.02 -3.54 -0.39
C MET A 43 12.32 -3.66 0.97
N ALA A 44 13.06 -4.02 2.00
CA ALA A 44 12.57 -4.05 3.38
C ALA A 44 12.79 -2.68 4.04
N LEU A 45 11.71 -2.03 4.46
CA LEU A 45 11.75 -0.67 4.99
C LEU A 45 11.59 -0.67 6.51
N THR A 46 12.56 -0.10 7.22
CA THR A 46 12.55 0.01 8.68
C THR A 46 12.15 1.40 9.17
N ASP A 47 12.43 2.44 8.38
CA ASP A 47 12.15 3.83 8.72
C ASP A 47 10.69 4.21 8.41
N ARG A 48 9.98 4.70 9.43
CA ARG A 48 8.59 5.18 9.29
C ARG A 48 8.48 6.34 8.31
N THR A 49 9.46 7.23 8.26
CA THR A 49 9.43 8.39 7.35
C THR A 49 9.46 7.92 5.91
N LEU A 50 10.35 6.97 5.59
CA LEU A 50 10.45 6.36 4.27
C LEU A 50 9.20 5.56 3.90
N ILE A 51 8.62 4.82 4.85
CA ILE A 51 7.33 4.14 4.65
C ILE A 51 6.25 5.16 4.28
N SER A 52 6.13 6.26 5.03
CA SER A 52 5.16 7.33 4.73
C SER A 52 5.40 7.97 3.36
N THR A 53 6.66 8.21 2.98
CA THR A 53 7.00 8.74 1.64
C THR A 53 6.55 7.78 0.54
N ILE A 54 6.78 6.49 0.68
CA ILE A 54 6.38 5.50 -0.33
C ILE A 54 4.85 5.39 -0.42
N LEU A 55 4.15 5.46 0.72
CA LEU A 55 2.69 5.47 0.72
C LEU A 55 2.14 6.72 0.03
N HIS A 56 2.72 7.89 0.28
CA HIS A 56 2.41 9.13 -0.44
C HIS A 56 2.64 8.98 -1.94
N GLU A 57 3.78 8.42 -2.37
CA GLU A 57 4.05 8.21 -3.79
C GLU A 57 3.07 7.25 -4.45
N PHE A 58 2.62 6.22 -3.75
CA PHE A 58 1.71 5.23 -4.32
C PHE A 58 0.24 5.60 -4.25
N HIS A 59 -0.15 6.47 -3.33
CA HIS A 59 -1.53 6.89 -3.13
C HIS A 59 -1.76 8.35 -3.55
N ASP A 60 -1.04 9.30 -2.99
CA ASP A 60 -1.31 10.74 -3.10
C ASP A 60 -0.71 11.42 -4.32
N SER A 61 0.39 10.86 -4.85
CA SER A 61 1.12 11.48 -5.96
C SER A 61 0.18 11.77 -7.13
N PHE A 62 0.50 12.85 -7.87
CA PHE A 62 -0.30 13.24 -9.03
C PHE A 62 -0.44 12.10 -10.06
N SER A 63 0.61 11.29 -10.22
CA SER A 63 0.63 10.12 -11.11
C SER A 63 -0.11 8.90 -10.53
N ALA A 64 -0.28 8.81 -9.21
CA ALA A 64 -1.12 7.80 -8.57
C ALA A 64 -2.60 8.17 -8.63
N GLY A 65 -2.95 9.42 -8.38
CA GLY A 65 -4.33 9.91 -8.47
C GLY A 65 -5.25 9.34 -7.39
N HIS A 66 -4.78 9.25 -6.14
CA HIS A 66 -5.58 8.82 -4.98
C HIS A 66 -6.13 7.40 -5.17
N LEU A 67 -5.24 6.46 -5.52
CA LEU A 67 -5.60 5.08 -5.81
C LEU A 67 -6.37 4.41 -4.66
N SER A 68 -7.31 3.53 -5.02
CA SER A 68 -8.00 2.69 -4.04
C SER A 68 -7.02 1.84 -3.23
N GLU A 69 -7.42 1.48 -2.00
CA GLU A 69 -6.61 0.66 -1.10
C GLU A 69 -6.06 -0.60 -1.77
N ASP A 70 -6.90 -1.34 -2.52
CA ASP A 70 -6.47 -2.54 -3.26
C ASP A 70 -5.34 -2.26 -4.27
N ARG A 71 -5.42 -1.13 -4.98
CA ARG A 71 -4.38 -0.74 -5.94
C ARG A 71 -3.10 -0.30 -5.24
N THR A 72 -3.22 0.43 -4.12
CA THR A 72 -2.07 0.81 -3.28
C THR A 72 -1.39 -0.43 -2.70
N LEU A 73 -2.17 -1.40 -2.20
CA LEU A 73 -1.66 -2.69 -1.70
C LEU A 73 -0.88 -3.45 -2.78
N LYS A 74 -1.38 -3.47 -4.02
CA LYS A 74 -0.70 -4.11 -5.15
C LYS A 74 0.64 -3.46 -5.46
N ARG A 75 0.72 -2.12 -5.45
CA ARG A 75 1.98 -1.38 -5.66
C ARG A 75 2.99 -1.64 -4.55
N VAL A 76 2.55 -1.56 -3.28
CA VAL A 76 3.43 -1.86 -2.14
C VAL A 76 3.97 -3.28 -2.25
N LYS A 77 3.12 -4.27 -2.52
CA LYS A 77 3.50 -5.69 -2.66
C LYS A 77 4.63 -5.92 -3.68
N THR A 78 4.70 -5.11 -4.74
CA THR A 78 5.71 -5.25 -5.80
C THR A 78 7.01 -4.49 -5.53
N CYS A 79 7.02 -3.55 -4.58
CA CYS A 79 8.14 -2.63 -4.39
C CYS A 79 8.79 -2.73 -2.99
N SER A 80 7.99 -2.96 -1.95
CA SER A 80 8.44 -2.80 -0.57
C SER A 80 7.78 -3.77 0.41
N TRP A 81 8.43 -4.00 1.53
CA TRP A 81 7.92 -4.82 2.62
C TRP A 81 8.29 -4.25 3.98
N TRP A 82 7.39 -4.38 4.95
CA TRP A 82 7.64 -4.17 6.38
C TRP A 82 6.64 -5.01 7.20
N PRO A 83 6.86 -5.25 8.50
CA PRO A 83 5.89 -5.96 9.31
C PRO A 83 4.55 -5.22 9.32
N ASN A 84 3.46 -5.98 9.18
CA ASN A 84 2.09 -5.45 9.13
C ASN A 84 1.85 -4.41 8.01
N TRP A 85 2.59 -4.46 6.91
CA TRP A 85 2.48 -3.48 5.82
C TRP A 85 1.07 -3.28 5.27
N LYS A 86 0.27 -4.34 5.18
CA LYS A 86 -1.12 -4.25 4.73
C LYS A 86 -1.97 -3.36 5.62
N LYS A 87 -1.80 -3.48 6.94
CA LYS A 87 -2.52 -2.67 7.93
C LYS A 87 -2.13 -1.20 7.79
N TYR A 88 -0.84 -0.92 7.59
CA TYR A 88 -0.34 0.44 7.41
C TYR A 88 -0.91 1.09 6.15
N VAL A 89 -0.97 0.34 5.04
CA VAL A 89 -1.60 0.82 3.80
C VAL A 89 -3.08 1.13 4.02
N ALA A 90 -3.81 0.22 4.67
CA ALA A 90 -5.24 0.41 4.95
C ALA A 90 -5.49 1.66 5.83
N GLU A 91 -4.74 1.80 6.93
CA GLU A 91 -4.82 2.98 7.80
C GLU A 91 -4.52 4.27 7.04
N TYR A 92 -3.47 4.28 6.22
CA TYR A 92 -3.09 5.43 5.41
C TYR A 92 -4.17 5.83 4.39
N CYS A 93 -4.74 4.87 3.66
CA CYS A 93 -5.83 5.17 2.73
C CYS A 93 -7.11 5.61 3.44
N GLN A 94 -7.38 5.10 4.64
CA GLN A 94 -8.54 5.50 5.45
C GLN A 94 -8.43 6.94 5.96
N THR A 95 -7.22 7.42 6.26
CA THR A 95 -6.99 8.80 6.71
C THR A 95 -6.90 9.82 5.56
N CYS A 96 -7.04 9.40 4.30
CA CYS A 96 -6.99 10.31 3.15
C CYS A 96 -8.27 11.14 3.01
N ASP A 97 -8.22 12.41 3.42
CA ASP A 97 -9.35 13.36 3.33
C ASP A 97 -9.95 13.47 1.93
N ARG A 98 -9.11 13.42 0.88
CA ARG A 98 -9.58 13.51 -0.51
C ARG A 98 -10.44 12.31 -0.89
N CYS A 99 -9.98 11.10 -0.56
CA CYS A 99 -10.74 9.88 -0.79
C CYS A 99 -12.03 9.86 0.03
N GLN A 100 -11.96 10.23 1.31
CA GLN A 100 -13.14 10.24 2.19
C GLN A 100 -14.20 11.24 1.71
N ASN A 101 -13.80 12.42 1.24
CA ASN A 101 -14.73 13.42 0.71
C ASN A 101 -15.31 13.04 -0.66
N ALA A 102 -14.51 12.40 -1.52
CA ALA A 102 -14.96 11.96 -2.85
C ALA A 102 -15.98 10.81 -2.76
N ASN A 103 -15.75 9.86 -1.86
CA ASN A 103 -16.57 8.66 -1.68
C ASN A 103 -17.73 8.87 -0.69
N ARG A 104 -17.87 10.06 -0.11
CA ARG A 104 -18.98 10.35 0.80
C ARG A 104 -20.30 10.16 0.05
N ASP A 105 -21.20 9.34 0.61
CA ASP A 105 -22.54 9.14 0.07
C ASP A 105 -23.28 10.49 0.00
N LYS A 106 -23.26 11.08 -1.19
CA LYS A 106 -24.09 12.23 -1.53
C LYS A 106 -25.48 11.65 -1.82
N GLY A 107 -26.20 11.23 -0.78
CA GLY A 107 -27.50 10.58 -0.90
C GLY A 107 -28.30 11.19 -2.05
N LYS A 108 -28.55 10.42 -3.11
CA LYS A 108 -29.31 10.94 -4.24
C LYS A 108 -30.74 11.15 -3.76
N LYS A 109 -31.32 12.32 -3.98
CA LYS A 109 -32.75 12.37 -4.26
C LYS A 109 -32.92 11.52 -5.52
N PHE A 110 -33.59 10.37 -5.42
CA PHE A 110 -33.96 9.58 -6.59
C PHE A 110 -34.60 10.54 -7.59
N GLY A 111 -33.92 10.79 -8.71
CA GLY A 111 -34.49 11.59 -9.78
C GLY A 111 -35.79 10.92 -10.18
N ILE A 112 -36.89 11.67 -10.19
CA ILE A 112 -38.20 11.14 -10.55
C ILE A 112 -38.07 10.61 -11.97
N MET A 113 -38.30 9.31 -12.18
CA MET A 113 -38.41 8.73 -13.51
C MET A 113 -39.63 9.35 -14.18
N ILE A 114 -39.40 10.32 -15.06
CA ILE A 114 -40.46 10.84 -15.92
C ILE A 114 -40.37 10.08 -17.23
N GLN A 115 -41.44 9.38 -17.62
CA GLN A 115 -41.55 8.80 -18.95
C GLN A 115 -41.60 9.94 -19.99
N ILE A 116 -40.73 9.86 -20.98
CA ILE A 116 -40.83 10.71 -22.17
C ILE A 116 -42.07 10.24 -22.95
N GLN A 117 -43.03 11.12 -23.18
CA GLN A 117 -44.16 10.82 -24.07
C GLN A 117 -43.75 11.05 -25.51
N GLU A 118 -44.05 10.08 -26.39
CA GLU A 118 -43.80 10.21 -27.81
C GLU A 118 -44.63 11.36 -28.40
N PRO A 119 -44.04 12.19 -29.28
CA PRO A 119 -44.78 13.27 -29.91
C PRO A 119 -45.91 12.69 -30.76
N ARG A 120 -47.12 13.20 -30.54
CA ARG A 120 -48.31 12.81 -31.30
C ARG A 120 -48.08 13.19 -32.77
N SER A 121 -48.01 12.19 -33.63
CA SER A 121 -47.99 12.35 -35.08
C SER A 121 -49.23 13.13 -35.51
N LEU A 122 -49.05 14.23 -36.25
CA LEU A 122 -50.12 14.96 -36.93
C LEU A 122 -50.59 14.21 -38.18
#